data_AF-A0A2E9ITD6-F1
#
_entry.id   AF-A0A2E9ITD6-F1
#
_cell.length_a   1.000
_cell.length_b   1.000
_cell.length_c   1.000
_cell.angle_alpha   90.00
_cell.angle_beta   90.00
_cell.angle_gamma   90.00
#
_symmetry.space_group_name_H-M   'P 1'
#
loop_
_entity.id
_entity.type
_entity.pdbx_description
1 polymer ?
#
loop_
_entity_poly.entity_id
_entity_poly.type
_entity_poly.pdbx_seq_one_letter_code
_entity_poly.pdbx_strand_id
1 'polypeptide(L)'
;MSQQMHVDKLKEIRDTVEKTELSIPLEELCERYERLYTGAVNDVLREMCLPDQGLPSTIMPLRDDMVVCGEAFTVKAVKDPTMGGEMEVRVEMLDDLRPGHIVVWNANGDDHASHWGGVMTQASNPTYVQNFL
;
A
#
# COMPACT_ATOMS: atom_id res chain seq x y z
N MET A 1 -21.70 -34.52 14.06
CA MET A 1 -21.91 -34.00 12.70
C MET A 1 -21.21 -32.64 12.64
N SER A 2 -20.18 -32.49 11.81
CA SER A 2 -19.50 -31.21 11.64
C SER A 2 -20.39 -30.30 10.79
N GLN A 3 -20.81 -29.14 11.32
CA GLN A 3 -21.46 -28.11 10.50
C GLN A 3 -20.38 -27.43 9.68
N GLN A 4 -20.49 -27.52 8.35
CA GLN A 4 -19.56 -26.89 7.43
C GLN A 4 -19.92 -25.39 7.30
N MET A 5 -18.97 -24.50 7.52
CA MET A 5 -19.18 -23.06 7.38
C MET A 5 -19.31 -22.67 5.90
N HIS A 6 -20.31 -21.85 5.58
CA HIS A 6 -20.52 -21.28 4.25
C HIS A 6 -19.89 -19.89 4.16
N VAL A 7 -18.67 -19.79 3.63
CA VAL A 7 -17.87 -18.55 3.61
C VAL A 7 -17.64 -17.97 2.23
N ASP A 8 -18.32 -18.46 1.19
CA ASP A 8 -18.04 -18.11 -0.20
C ASP A 8 -18.24 -16.61 -0.47
N LYS A 9 -19.33 -16.03 0.06
CA LYS A 9 -19.58 -14.58 -0.03
C LYS A 9 -18.49 -13.75 0.64
N LEU A 10 -17.93 -14.23 1.75
CA LEU A 10 -16.87 -13.53 2.45
C LEU A 10 -15.55 -13.58 1.67
N LYS A 11 -15.26 -14.70 1.01
CA LYS A 11 -14.11 -14.82 0.11
C LYS A 11 -14.27 -13.89 -1.09
N GLU A 12 -15.45 -13.85 -1.71
CA GLU A 12 -15.73 -12.92 -2.82
C GLU A 12 -15.51 -11.46 -2.40
N ILE A 13 -15.95 -11.06 -1.21
CA ILE A 13 -15.74 -9.69 -0.71
C ILE A 13 -14.25 -9.38 -0.45
N ARG A 14 -13.44 -10.36 -0.01
CA ARG A 14 -12.04 -10.12 0.43
C ARG A 14 -11.00 -10.34 -0.66
N ASP A 15 -11.24 -11.29 -1.55
CA ASP A 15 -10.24 -11.77 -2.51
C ASP A 15 -10.45 -11.13 -3.89
N THR A 16 -11.56 -10.42 -4.10
CA THR A 16 -11.82 -9.68 -5.34
C THR A 16 -11.15 -8.32 -5.31
N VAL A 17 -10.29 -8.07 -6.31
CA VAL A 17 -9.76 -6.75 -6.62
C VAL A 17 -10.54 -6.21 -7.81
N GLU A 18 -11.31 -5.14 -7.59
CA GLU A 18 -12.00 -4.44 -8.67
C GLU A 18 -10.96 -3.70 -9.54
N LYS A 19 -11.00 -3.95 -10.84
CA LYS A 19 -10.19 -3.21 -11.81
C LYS A 19 -11.08 -2.13 -12.42
N THR A 20 -10.83 -0.88 -12.04
CA THR A 20 -11.56 0.27 -12.58
C THR A 20 -10.67 1.01 -13.57
N GLU A 21 -11.20 1.29 -14.76
CA GLU A 21 -10.51 2.16 -15.72
C GLU A 21 -10.63 3.62 -15.29
N LEU A 22 -9.49 4.31 -15.17
CA LEU A 22 -9.47 5.74 -14.89
C LEU A 22 -9.93 6.53 -16.12
N SER A 23 -10.73 7.58 -15.90
CA SER A 23 -11.19 8.47 -16.97
C SER A 23 -10.11 9.40 -17.53
N ILE A 24 -8.98 9.48 -16.84
CA ILE A 24 -7.78 10.25 -17.19
C ILE A 24 -6.52 9.39 -16.90
N PRO A 25 -5.35 9.71 -17.49
CA PRO A 25 -4.11 9.02 -17.17
C PRO A 25 -3.78 9.09 -15.67
N LEU A 26 -3.18 8.01 -15.13
CA LEU A 26 -2.79 7.93 -13.72
C LEU A 26 -1.88 9.11 -13.31
N GLU A 27 -0.90 9.45 -14.15
CA GLU A 27 0.01 10.57 -13.90
C GLU A 27 -0.74 11.89 -13.71
N GLU A 28 -1.69 12.22 -14.60
CA GLU A 28 -2.51 13.42 -14.48
C GLU A 28 -3.37 13.40 -13.20
N LEU A 29 -3.94 12.24 -12.86
CA LEU A 29 -4.71 12.06 -11.64
C LEU A 29 -3.85 12.34 -10.41
N CYS A 30 -2.66 11.74 -10.33
CA CYS A 30 -1.74 11.93 -9.21
C CYS A 30 -1.29 13.38 -9.07
N GLU A 31 -0.89 14.04 -10.17
CA GLU A 31 -0.50 15.46 -10.15
C GLU A 31 -1.60 16.38 -9.60
N ARG A 32 -2.87 16.04 -9.87
CA ARG A 32 -4.03 16.80 -9.36
C ARG A 32 -4.26 16.55 -7.87
N TYR A 33 -4.15 15.29 -7.43
CA TYR A 33 -4.31 14.93 -6.02
C TYR A 33 -3.18 15.47 -5.14
N GLU A 34 -1.95 15.54 -5.64
CA GLU A 34 -0.80 16.08 -4.92
C GLU A 34 -0.90 17.59 -4.64
N ARG A 35 -1.80 18.31 -5.32
CA ARG A 35 -2.11 19.72 -5.04
C ARG A 35 -3.17 19.91 -3.95
N LEU A 36 -3.74 18.83 -3.44
CA LEU A 36 -4.73 18.83 -2.37
C LEU A 36 -4.06 18.46 -1.04
N TYR A 37 -4.63 18.92 0.07
CA TYR A 37 -4.29 18.34 1.38
C TYR A 37 -5.14 17.09 1.61
N THR A 38 -4.56 16.07 2.27
CA THR A 38 -5.20 14.75 2.49
C THR A 38 -6.52 14.84 3.26
N GLY A 39 -6.67 15.85 4.13
CA GLY A 39 -7.92 16.13 4.84
C GLY A 39 -9.09 16.41 3.90
N ALA A 40 -8.91 17.20 2.82
CA ALA A 40 -9.99 17.49 1.87
C ALA A 40 -10.48 16.22 1.17
N VAL A 41 -9.55 15.32 0.82
CA VAL A 41 -9.89 14.03 0.22
C VAL A 41 -10.67 13.18 1.23
N ASN A 42 -10.22 13.14 2.49
CA ASN A 42 -10.92 12.41 3.55
C ASN A 42 -12.34 12.97 3.80
N ASP A 43 -12.51 14.29 3.73
CA ASP A 43 -13.81 14.96 3.89
C ASP A 43 -14.82 14.50 2.81
N VAL A 44 -14.39 14.45 1.55
CA VAL A 44 -15.21 13.93 0.43
C VAL A 44 -15.52 12.44 0.61
N LEU A 45 -14.54 11.62 1.04
CA LEU A 45 -14.77 10.20 1.31
C LEU A 45 -15.80 9.98 2.43
N ARG A 46 -15.86 10.87 3.43
CA ARG A 46 -16.90 10.82 4.48
C ARG A 46 -18.29 11.10 3.92
N GLU A 47 -18.43 12.02 2.96
CA GLU A 47 -19.71 12.23 2.25
C GLU A 47 -20.15 10.97 1.47
N MET A 48 -19.19 10.16 1.03
CA MET A 48 -19.40 8.87 0.38
C MET A 48 -19.61 7.70 1.37
N CYS A 49 -19.76 7.97 2.67
CA CYS A 49 -19.87 6.96 3.73
C CYS A 49 -18.64 6.05 3.89
N LEU A 50 -17.43 6.58 3.60
CA LEU A 50 -16.14 5.91 3.79
C LEU A 50 -15.33 6.63 4.89
N PRO A 51 -15.64 6.44 6.18
CA PRO A 51 -15.01 7.21 7.26
C PRO A 51 -13.60 6.73 7.63
N ASP A 52 -13.30 5.45 7.45
CA ASP A 52 -12.09 4.81 7.98
C ASP A 52 -11.01 4.65 6.91
N GLN A 53 -10.62 5.76 6.26
CA GLN A 53 -9.68 5.76 5.12
C GLN A 53 -8.30 6.35 5.47
N GLY A 54 -8.14 6.89 6.68
CA GLY A 54 -6.84 7.35 7.18
C GLY A 54 -6.01 6.21 7.76
N LEU A 55 -4.70 6.26 7.55
CA LEU A 55 -3.76 5.36 8.23
C LEU A 55 -3.60 5.76 9.72
N PRO A 56 -3.22 4.81 10.60
CA PRO A 56 -2.93 5.11 12.01
C PRO A 56 -1.96 6.27 12.21
N SER A 57 -2.13 7.06 13.28
CA SER A 57 -1.26 8.21 13.58
C SER A 57 0.20 7.86 13.92
N THR A 58 0.52 6.58 14.07
CA THR A 58 1.90 6.08 14.24
C THR A 58 2.70 6.11 12.96
N ILE A 59 2.02 6.18 11.82
CA ILE A 59 2.60 6.36 10.51
C ILE A 59 2.83 7.86 10.29
N MET A 60 4.10 8.23 10.11
CA MET A 60 4.52 9.62 9.95
C MET A 60 5.39 9.78 8.70
N PRO A 61 5.32 10.92 8.00
CA PRO A 61 6.16 11.16 6.84
C PRO A 61 7.63 11.32 7.29
N LEU A 62 8.57 11.01 6.39
CA LEU A 62 10.00 11.24 6.65
C LEU A 62 10.36 12.74 6.64
N ARG A 63 9.58 13.57 5.95
CA ARG A 63 9.69 15.02 5.93
C ARG A 63 8.29 15.64 5.86
N ASP A 64 8.09 16.76 6.54
CA ASP A 64 6.76 17.38 6.70
C ASP A 64 6.15 17.89 5.39
N ASP A 65 6.96 18.11 4.36
CA ASP A 65 6.56 18.62 3.05
C ASP A 65 6.25 17.50 2.02
N MET A 66 6.37 16.23 2.41
CA MET A 66 6.11 15.11 1.51
C MET A 66 4.61 14.94 1.24
N VAL A 67 4.23 15.14 -0.02
CA VAL A 67 2.92 14.78 -0.56
C VAL A 67 3.15 13.85 -1.75
N VAL A 68 2.37 12.78 -1.83
CA VAL A 68 2.47 11.81 -2.92
C VAL A 68 1.10 11.23 -3.23
N CYS A 69 0.86 10.91 -4.50
CA CYS A 69 -0.29 10.13 -4.94
C CYS A 69 0.15 9.04 -5.92
N GLY A 70 -0.50 7.87 -5.84
CA GLY A 70 -0.25 6.76 -6.77
C GLY A 70 -1.08 5.52 -6.43
N GLU A 71 -0.94 4.48 -7.24
CA GLU A 71 -1.63 3.20 -7.05
C GLU A 71 -0.96 2.39 -5.94
N ALA A 72 -1.75 1.83 -5.03
CA ALA A 72 -1.19 1.06 -3.92
C ALA A 72 -0.56 -0.25 -4.40
N PHE A 73 0.73 -0.43 -4.12
CA PHE A 73 1.43 -1.70 -4.25
C PHE A 73 1.57 -2.34 -2.87
N THR A 74 0.68 -3.27 -2.54
CA THR A 74 0.57 -3.80 -1.18
C THR A 74 1.53 -4.95 -0.92
N VAL A 75 2.31 -4.84 0.15
CA VAL A 75 3.23 -5.89 0.62
C VAL A 75 2.81 -6.34 2.02
N LYS A 76 2.82 -7.65 2.27
CA LYS A 76 2.61 -8.21 3.59
C LYS A 76 3.83 -9.02 4.00
N ALA A 77 4.46 -8.62 5.10
CA ALA A 77 5.51 -9.38 5.74
C ALA A 77 5.02 -9.98 7.05
N VAL A 78 5.58 -11.13 7.42
CA VAL A 78 5.42 -11.74 8.72
C VAL A 78 6.79 -12.16 9.22
N LYS A 79 7.01 -12.07 10.53
CA LYS A 79 8.25 -12.51 11.14
C LYS A 79 8.42 -14.01 10.94
N ASP A 80 9.51 -14.38 10.26
CA ASP A 80 9.85 -15.76 9.98
C ASP A 80 11.30 -16.01 10.42
N PRO A 81 11.57 -16.96 11.33
CA PRO A 81 12.93 -17.30 11.75
C PRO A 81 13.69 -18.15 10.71
N THR A 82 13.05 -18.56 9.63
CA THR A 82 13.69 -19.31 8.55
C THR A 82 14.49 -18.39 7.62
N MET A 83 15.59 -18.92 7.08
CA MET A 83 16.59 -18.12 6.34
C MET A 83 16.56 -18.33 4.82
N GLY A 84 15.52 -18.98 4.28
CA GLY A 84 15.44 -19.38 2.86
C GLY A 84 14.24 -18.79 2.14
N GLY A 85 14.39 -18.48 0.84
CA GLY A 85 13.28 -18.05 -0.04
C GLY A 85 12.95 -16.56 0.00
N GLU A 86 13.52 -15.80 0.95
CA GLU A 86 13.19 -14.37 1.10
C GLU A 86 13.69 -13.53 -0.08
N MET A 87 14.87 -13.85 -0.61
CA MET A 87 15.48 -13.08 -1.68
C MET A 87 14.72 -13.24 -3.00
N GLU A 88 14.24 -14.43 -3.31
CA GLU A 88 13.45 -14.71 -4.51
C GLU A 88 12.14 -13.91 -4.50
N VAL A 89 11.41 -13.94 -3.38
CA VAL A 89 10.17 -13.18 -3.19
C VAL A 89 10.40 -11.68 -3.30
N ARG A 90 11.51 -11.18 -2.73
CA ARG A 90 11.88 -9.76 -2.83
C ARG A 90 12.25 -9.35 -4.27
N VAL A 91 12.91 -10.22 -5.04
CA VAL A 91 13.24 -9.96 -6.44
C VAL A 91 11.96 -9.90 -7.27
N GLU A 92 11.06 -10.88 -7.14
CA GLU A 92 9.77 -10.88 -7.83
C GLU A 92 8.96 -9.61 -7.51
N MET A 93 8.92 -9.23 -6.22
CA MET A 93 8.26 -8.00 -5.79
C MET A 93 8.85 -6.74 -6.45
N LEU A 94 10.18 -6.63 -6.52
CA LEU A 94 10.85 -5.49 -7.18
C LEU A 94 10.60 -5.50 -8.69
N ASP A 95 10.58 -6.68 -9.31
CA ASP A 95 10.27 -6.86 -10.73
C ASP A 95 8.83 -6.51 -11.07
N ASP A 96 7.92 -6.43 -10.10
CA ASP A 96 6.52 -6.01 -10.27
C ASP A 96 6.27 -4.52 -9.97
N LEU A 97 7.24 -3.81 -9.39
CA LEU A 97 7.12 -2.37 -9.18
C LEU A 97 7.10 -1.59 -10.50
N ARG A 98 6.19 -0.63 -10.61
CA ARG A 98 6.00 0.22 -11.80
C ARG A 98 5.97 1.69 -11.38
N PRO A 99 6.34 2.62 -12.29
CA PRO A 99 6.13 4.05 -12.06
C PRO A 99 4.67 4.35 -11.70
N GLY A 100 4.46 5.19 -10.68
CA GLY A 100 3.13 5.52 -10.15
C GLY A 100 2.64 4.59 -9.03
N HIS A 101 3.34 3.50 -8.71
CA HIS A 101 3.05 2.72 -7.51
C HIS A 101 3.47 3.45 -6.22
N ILE A 102 2.71 3.26 -5.15
CA ILE A 102 3.06 3.60 -3.77
C ILE A 102 3.11 2.31 -2.97
N VAL A 103 4.27 1.94 -2.47
CA VAL A 103 4.40 0.74 -1.66
C VAL A 103 3.67 0.93 -0.34
N VAL A 104 2.74 0.03 -0.01
CA VAL A 104 2.02 0.00 1.27
C VAL A 104 2.40 -1.30 1.96
N TRP A 105 3.27 -1.20 2.97
CA TRP A 105 3.85 -2.37 3.62
C TRP A 105 3.18 -2.65 4.96
N ASN A 106 2.58 -3.84 5.11
CA ASN A 106 2.11 -4.34 6.39
C ASN A 106 3.22 -5.18 7.03
N ALA A 107 3.93 -4.59 7.99
CA ALA A 107 4.98 -5.24 8.79
C ALA A 107 4.43 -6.16 9.91
N ASN A 108 3.10 -6.28 10.01
CA ASN A 108 2.42 -7.05 11.05
C ASN A 108 2.84 -6.66 12.48
N GLY A 109 3.17 -5.38 12.68
CA GLY A 109 3.60 -4.81 13.96
C GLY A 109 5.02 -5.21 14.39
N ASP A 110 5.87 -5.70 13.48
CA ASP A 110 7.27 -5.97 13.79
C ASP A 110 8.07 -4.66 13.93
N ASP A 111 8.53 -4.38 15.14
CA ASP A 111 9.35 -3.21 15.47
C ASP A 111 10.86 -3.55 15.60
N HIS A 112 11.25 -4.79 15.29
CA HIS A 112 12.63 -5.27 15.41
C HIS A 112 13.40 -5.29 14.08
N ALA A 113 12.72 -5.12 12.95
CA ALA A 113 13.33 -5.19 11.62
C ALA A 113 12.95 -3.99 10.75
N SER A 114 13.90 -3.52 9.92
CA SER A 114 13.62 -2.53 8.88
C SER A 114 13.36 -3.25 7.56
N HIS A 115 12.16 -3.11 7.01
CA HIS A 115 11.80 -3.71 5.72
C HIS A 115 12.23 -2.86 4.51
N TRP A 116 12.42 -1.56 4.72
CA TRP A 116 12.85 -0.63 3.68
C TRP A 116 14.19 0.03 4.04
N GLY A 117 15.02 0.28 3.03
CA GLY A 117 16.33 0.90 3.22
C GLY A 117 16.91 1.42 1.90
N GLY A 118 18.19 1.75 1.89
CA GLY A 118 18.85 2.36 0.72
C GLY A 118 18.81 1.49 -0.53
N VAL A 119 19.02 0.17 -0.38
CA VAL A 119 18.98 -0.78 -1.51
C VAL A 119 17.57 -0.83 -2.13
N MET A 120 16.54 -0.92 -1.31
CA MET A 120 15.14 -0.94 -1.77
C MET A 120 14.77 0.38 -2.46
N THR A 121 15.21 1.51 -1.89
CA THR A 121 15.00 2.86 -2.46
C THR A 121 15.68 3.01 -3.82
N GLN A 122 16.87 2.44 -3.97
CA GLN A 122 17.60 2.49 -5.24
C GLN A 122 16.95 1.57 -6.28
N ALA A 123 16.51 0.38 -5.86
CA ALA A 123 15.86 -0.59 -6.75
C ALA A 123 14.47 -0.14 -7.21
N SER A 124 13.74 0.64 -6.39
CA SER A 124 12.40 1.15 -6.75
C SER A 124 12.41 2.24 -7.83
N ASN A 125 13.57 2.85 -8.15
CA ASN A 125 13.73 4.02 -9.02
C ASN A 125 12.75 5.16 -8.60
N PRO A 126 12.40 6.25 -9.35
CA PRO A 126 11.65 7.39 -8.79
C PRO A 126 10.15 7.09 -8.55
N THR A 127 9.82 5.84 -8.26
CA THR A 127 8.55 5.43 -7.69
C THR A 127 8.58 5.89 -6.24
N TYR A 128 7.73 6.85 -5.89
CA TYR A 128 7.68 7.39 -4.54
C TYR A 128 7.20 6.30 -3.58
N VAL A 129 8.09 5.87 -2.69
CA VAL A 129 7.77 4.87 -1.68
C VAL A 129 7.51 5.57 -0.36
N GLN A 130 6.26 5.50 0.11
CA GLN A 130 5.93 5.84 1.49
C GLN A 130 6.05 4.57 2.35
N ASN A 131 6.97 4.62 3.31
CA ASN A 131 7.15 3.53 4.25
C ASN A 131 6.13 3.67 5.39
N PHE A 132 5.47 2.56 5.69
CA PHE A 132 4.66 2.39 6.88
C PHE A 132 5.36 1.33 7.74
N LEU A 133 5.84 1.74 8.90
CA LEU A 133 6.33 0.85 9.96
C LEU A 133 5.14 0.37 10.81
#